data_AF-A0A0G4LQB3-F1
#
_entry.id   AF-A0A0G4LQB3-F1
#
_cell.length_a   1.000
_cell.length_b   1.000
_cell.length_c   1.000
_cell.angle_alpha   90.00
_cell.angle_beta   90.00
_cell.angle_gamma   90.00
#
_symmetry.space_group_name_H-M   'P 1'
#
loop_
_entity.id
_entity.type
_entity.pdbx_description
1 polymer ?
#
loop_
_entity_poly.entity_id
_entity_poly.type
_entity_poly.pdbx_seq_one_letter_code
_entity_poly.pdbx_strand_id
1 'polypeptide(L)'
;VAELADAAFPGIYVHIVKVGADPNADRSATFFGNVSTQLEQVCADIAADPILSSAPAVDAIGFSQGGQFLRGYVERCNAPPVRSLITYGSQHNGIVSFRACKDGDLLCKGAMALLRFNQWSSF
;
A
#
# COMPACT_ATOMS: atom_id res chain seq x y z
N VAL A 1 8.72 -10.70 2.70
CA VAL A 1 7.33 -11.09 3.10
C VAL A 1 6.83 -12.26 2.28
N ALA A 2 6.89 -12.23 0.94
CA ALA A 2 6.50 -13.37 0.11
C ALA A 2 7.23 -14.68 0.49
N GLU A 3 8.56 -14.64 0.63
CA GLU A 3 9.35 -15.80 1.08
C GLU A 3 8.93 -16.33 2.46
N LEU A 4 8.59 -15.43 3.39
CA LEU A 4 8.11 -15.81 4.72
C LEU A 4 6.73 -16.45 4.65
N ALA A 5 5.85 -15.94 3.79
CA ALA A 5 4.52 -16.50 3.58
C ALA A 5 4.62 -17.91 2.97
N ASP A 6 5.49 -18.12 1.99
CA ASP A 6 5.72 -19.43 1.39
C ASP A 6 6.35 -20.42 2.40
N ALA A 7 7.31 -19.97 3.23
CA ALA A 7 7.87 -20.81 4.28
C ALA A 7 6.82 -21.23 5.33
N ALA A 8 5.87 -20.36 5.66
CA ALA A 8 4.80 -20.66 6.62
C ALA A 8 3.65 -21.48 5.99
N PHE A 9 3.35 -21.24 4.71
CA PHE A 9 2.28 -21.86 3.95
C PHE A 9 2.80 -22.26 2.55
N PRO A 10 3.48 -23.42 2.43
CA PRO A 10 4.11 -23.83 1.18
C PRO A 10 3.12 -23.86 0.01
N GLY A 11 3.48 -23.19 -1.10
CA GLY A 11 2.65 -23.11 -2.30
C GLY A 11 1.57 -22.02 -2.27
N ILE A 12 1.59 -21.14 -1.26
CA ILE A 12 0.72 -19.97 -1.24
C ILE A 12 1.08 -19.01 -2.39
N TYR A 13 0.07 -18.54 -3.11
CA TYR A 13 0.25 -17.48 -4.10
C TYR A 13 0.29 -16.12 -3.40
N VAL A 14 1.37 -15.36 -3.61
CA VAL A 14 1.53 -14.01 -3.05
C VAL A 14 1.63 -13.01 -4.19
N HIS A 15 0.62 -12.16 -4.30
CA HIS A 15 0.64 -11.01 -5.19
C HIS A 15 1.20 -9.78 -4.44
N ILE A 16 2.27 -9.20 -4.96
CA ILE A 16 2.83 -7.93 -4.44
C ILE A 16 2.23 -6.80 -5.26
N VAL A 17 1.39 -5.99 -4.61
CA VAL A 17 0.81 -4.79 -5.22
C VAL A 17 1.95 -3.85 -5.61
N LYS A 18 1.92 -3.39 -6.87
CA LYS A 18 2.87 -2.45 -7.46
C LYS A 18 2.08 -1.34 -8.16
N VAL A 19 2.59 -0.12 -8.12
CA VAL A 19 1.98 1.05 -8.73
C VAL A 19 3.00 1.73 -9.63
N GLY A 20 2.87 1.56 -10.93
CA GLY A 20 3.79 2.16 -11.91
C GLY A 20 4.51 1.12 -12.77
N ALA A 21 5.26 1.61 -13.76
CA ALA A 21 5.84 0.76 -14.81
C ALA A 21 7.09 0.00 -14.36
N ASP A 22 7.81 0.51 -13.37
CA ASP A 22 9.09 -0.03 -12.90
C ASP A 22 9.29 0.22 -11.39
N PRO A 23 10.31 -0.41 -10.76
CA PRO A 23 10.54 -0.28 -9.32
C PRO A 23 10.83 1.16 -8.83
N ASN A 24 11.42 2.01 -9.69
CA ASN A 24 11.67 3.41 -9.32
C ASN A 24 10.38 4.22 -9.35
N ALA A 25 9.52 3.98 -10.34
CA ALA A 25 8.19 4.58 -10.41
C ALA A 25 7.33 4.16 -9.20
N ASP A 26 7.34 2.88 -8.85
CA ASP A 26 6.61 2.33 -7.69
C ASP A 26 7.07 2.94 -6.36
N ARG A 27 8.38 3.03 -6.16
CA ARG A 27 8.93 3.73 -4.99
C ARG A 27 8.52 5.20 -4.96
N SER A 28 8.49 5.88 -6.11
CA SER A 28 8.12 7.29 -6.19
C SER A 28 6.62 7.50 -5.91
N ALA A 29 5.76 6.59 -6.40
CA ALA A 29 4.31 6.61 -6.20
C ALA A 29 3.89 6.46 -4.72
N THR A 30 4.78 5.94 -3.86
CA THR A 30 4.56 5.94 -2.41
C THR A 30 4.47 7.36 -1.85
N PHE A 31 5.18 8.32 -2.45
CA PHE A 31 5.29 9.70 -1.98
C PHE A 31 4.48 10.70 -2.81
N PHE A 32 4.26 10.41 -4.09
CA PHE A 32 3.65 11.33 -5.05
C PHE A 32 2.47 10.68 -5.78
N GLY A 33 1.50 11.49 -6.20
CA GLY A 33 0.33 11.04 -6.94
C GLY A 33 -0.95 10.95 -6.11
N ASN A 34 -2.04 10.65 -6.82
CA ASN A 34 -3.37 10.57 -6.24
C ASN A 34 -3.72 9.14 -5.84
N VAL A 35 -3.91 8.91 -4.53
CA VAL A 35 -4.26 7.58 -3.99
C VAL A 35 -5.56 7.03 -4.59
N SER A 36 -6.53 7.86 -4.97
CA SER A 36 -7.76 7.34 -5.61
C SER A 36 -7.46 6.73 -6.99
N THR A 37 -6.60 7.36 -7.79
CA THR A 37 -6.16 6.80 -9.08
C THR A 37 -5.31 5.55 -8.88
N GLN A 38 -4.45 5.53 -7.86
CA GLN A 38 -3.69 4.32 -7.51
C GLN A 38 -4.62 3.18 -7.13
N LEU A 39 -5.69 3.44 -6.37
CA LEU A 39 -6.68 2.44 -6.00
C LEU A 39 -7.45 1.91 -7.21
N GLU A 40 -7.82 2.77 -8.16
CA GLU A 40 -8.47 2.33 -9.41
C GLU A 40 -7.58 1.37 -10.20
N GLN A 41 -6.29 1.70 -10.34
CA GLN A 41 -5.30 0.84 -10.97
C GLN A 41 -5.17 -0.51 -10.25
N VAL A 42 -5.04 -0.49 -8.92
CA VAL A 42 -4.90 -1.70 -8.11
C VAL A 42 -6.16 -2.57 -8.17
N CYS A 43 -7.36 -1.97 -8.17
CA CYS A 43 -8.60 -2.71 -8.37
C CYS A 43 -8.60 -3.43 -9.72
N ALA A 44 -8.19 -2.77 -10.80
CA ALA A 44 -8.12 -3.37 -12.13
C ALA A 44 -7.07 -4.49 -12.21
N ASP A 45 -5.87 -4.26 -11.67
CA ASP A 45 -4.77 -5.24 -11.70
C ASP A 45 -5.11 -6.51 -10.92
N ILE A 46 -5.70 -6.36 -9.73
CA ILE A 46 -6.12 -7.51 -8.91
C ILE A 46 -7.26 -8.28 -9.61
N ALA A 47 -8.23 -7.58 -10.22
CA ALA A 47 -9.33 -8.23 -10.93
C ALA A 47 -8.86 -8.95 -12.22
N ALA A 48 -7.77 -8.49 -12.83
CA ALA A 48 -7.17 -9.11 -14.00
C ALA A 48 -6.22 -10.27 -13.68
N ASP A 49 -5.76 -10.40 -12.43
CA ASP A 49 -4.89 -11.51 -12.02
C ASP A 49 -5.70 -12.82 -12.03
N PRO A 50 -5.33 -13.82 -12.86
CA PRO A 50 -6.13 -15.02 -13.05
C PRO A 50 -6.20 -15.91 -11.80
N ILE A 51 -5.20 -15.83 -10.91
CA ILE A 51 -5.18 -16.63 -9.67
C ILE A 51 -6.00 -15.93 -8.59
N LEU A 52 -5.86 -14.61 -8.44
CA LEU A 52 -6.65 -13.87 -7.46
C LEU A 52 -8.14 -13.83 -7.85
N SER A 53 -8.44 -13.48 -9.09
CA SER A 53 -9.83 -13.32 -9.57
C SER A 53 -10.64 -14.61 -9.55
N SER A 54 -9.98 -15.77 -9.62
CA SER A 54 -10.63 -17.09 -9.51
C SER A 54 -10.72 -17.61 -8.07
N ALA A 55 -10.07 -16.95 -7.11
CA ALA A 55 -10.11 -17.34 -5.71
C ALA A 55 -11.47 -16.97 -5.09
N PRO A 56 -12.06 -17.84 -4.23
CA PRO A 56 -13.31 -17.54 -3.54
C PRO A 56 -13.16 -16.37 -2.55
N ALA A 57 -11.95 -16.18 -2.03
CA ALA A 57 -11.56 -15.02 -1.25
C ALA A 57 -10.03 -14.91 -1.18
N VAL A 58 -9.53 -13.71 -0.91
CA VAL A 58 -8.10 -13.42 -0.68
C VAL A 58 -7.89 -12.87 0.73
N ASP A 59 -6.70 -13.04 1.30
CA ASP A 59 -6.28 -12.27 2.47
C ASP A 59 -5.36 -11.13 2.02
N ALA A 60 -5.43 -10.00 2.70
CA ALA A 60 -4.69 -8.79 2.36
C ALA A 60 -3.85 -8.32 3.55
N ILE A 61 -2.58 -7.98 3.31
CA ILE A 61 -1.66 -7.49 4.34
C ILE A 61 -1.13 -6.11 3.93
N GLY A 62 -1.44 -5.09 4.74
CA GLY A 62 -0.98 -3.73 4.51
C GLY A 62 -0.02 -3.25 5.58
N PHE A 63 1.08 -2.64 5.16
CA PHE A 63 2.09 -2.05 6.05
C PHE A 63 2.03 -0.53 6.01
N SER A 64 2.05 0.12 7.17
CA SER A 64 1.99 1.58 7.28
C SER A 64 0.82 2.13 6.42
N GLN A 65 1.07 3.04 5.48
CA GLN A 65 0.02 3.60 4.63
C GLN A 65 -0.75 2.55 3.79
N GLY A 66 -0.10 1.44 3.45
CA GLY A 66 -0.69 0.38 2.63
C GLY A 66 -1.92 -0.27 3.26
N GLY A 67 -2.05 -0.27 4.60
CA GLY A 67 -3.23 -0.84 5.25
C GLY A 67 -4.49 -0.01 5.08
N GLN A 68 -4.41 1.33 5.17
CA GLN A 68 -5.58 2.15 4.83
C GLN A 68 -5.85 2.18 3.32
N PHE A 69 -4.85 1.96 2.47
CA PHE A 69 -5.07 1.83 1.03
C PHE A 69 -5.80 0.52 0.71
N LEU A 70 -5.37 -0.60 1.28
CA LEU A 70 -6.09 -1.88 1.14
C LEU A 70 -7.49 -1.83 1.75
N ARG A 71 -7.69 -1.08 2.84
CA ARG A 71 -9.05 -0.77 3.31
C ARG A 71 -9.86 -0.04 2.23
N GLY A 72 -9.26 0.92 1.53
CA GLY A 72 -9.87 1.57 0.37
C GLY A 72 -10.24 0.60 -0.76
N TYR A 73 -9.40 -0.40 -1.05
CA TYR A 73 -9.73 -1.48 -1.99
C TYR A 73 -10.98 -2.27 -1.54
N VAL A 74 -11.04 -2.66 -0.26
CA VAL A 74 -12.18 -3.38 0.34
C VAL A 74 -13.45 -2.53 0.30
N GLU A 75 -13.36 -1.22 0.51
CA GLU A 75 -14.52 -0.33 0.53
C GLU A 75 -15.01 0.06 -0.88
N ARG A 76 -14.14 0.02 -1.90
CA ARG A 76 -14.46 0.52 -3.26
C ARG A 76 -14.71 -0.56 -4.29
N CYS A 77 -13.98 -1.69 -4.26
CA CYS A 77 -14.07 -2.69 -5.31
C CYS A 77 -14.20 -4.14 -4.79
N ASN A 78 -13.42 -4.56 -3.80
CA ASN A 78 -13.55 -5.85 -3.10
C ASN A 78 -13.83 -7.07 -4.00
N ALA A 79 -13.17 -7.13 -5.15
CA ALA A 79 -13.32 -8.17 -6.16
C ALA A 79 -11.93 -8.61 -6.62
N PRO A 80 -11.44 -9.81 -6.21
CA PRO A 80 -12.09 -10.79 -5.36
C PRO A 80 -12.30 -10.32 -3.91
N PRO A 81 -13.25 -10.90 -3.17
CA PRO A 81 -13.55 -10.47 -1.80
C PRO A 81 -12.38 -10.74 -0.86
N VAL A 82 -12.05 -9.74 -0.03
CA VAL A 82 -11.07 -9.90 1.04
C VAL A 82 -11.71 -10.58 2.24
N ARG A 83 -11.16 -11.73 2.65
CA ARG A 83 -11.56 -12.46 3.86
C ARG A 83 -10.95 -11.83 5.12
N SER A 84 -9.63 -11.63 5.13
CA SER A 84 -8.92 -11.00 6.24
C SER A 84 -8.10 -9.82 5.74
N LEU A 85 -8.31 -8.63 6.32
CA LEU A 85 -7.43 -7.48 6.13
C LEU A 85 -6.57 -7.31 7.38
N ILE A 86 -5.27 -7.56 7.27
CA ILE A 86 -4.29 -7.38 8.33
C ILE A 86 -3.54 -6.08 8.09
N THR A 87 -3.56 -5.17 9.06
CA THR A 87 -2.86 -3.87 8.95
C THR A 87 -1.78 -3.72 10.02
N TYR A 88 -0.56 -3.44 9.59
CA TYR A 88 0.60 -3.27 10.46
C TYR A 88 0.98 -1.79 10.56
N GLY A 89 0.60 -1.14 11.67
CA GLY A 89 0.95 0.25 11.96
C GLY A 89 0.26 1.28 11.07
N SER A 90 -0.89 0.94 10.48
CA SER A 90 -1.62 1.76 9.52
C SER A 90 -2.43 2.88 10.16
N GLN A 91 -2.58 3.98 9.42
CA GLN A 91 -3.14 5.22 9.94
C GLN A 91 -4.59 5.38 9.46
N HIS A 92 -5.49 4.56 10.01
CA HIS A 92 -6.89 4.52 9.57
C HIS A 92 -7.64 5.85 9.76
N ASN A 93 -7.27 6.63 10.78
CA ASN A 93 -7.80 7.98 11.05
C ASN A 93 -6.87 9.10 10.53
N GLY A 94 -5.93 8.77 9.64
CA GLY A 94 -4.90 9.70 9.19
C GLY A 94 -3.87 10.03 10.28
N ILE A 95 -3.10 11.09 10.03
CA ILE A 95 -2.10 11.64 10.94
C ILE A 95 -2.29 13.14 11.07
N VAL A 96 -1.96 13.69 12.24
CA VAL A 96 -1.95 15.14 12.47
C VAL A 96 -0.55 15.76 12.38
N SER A 97 0.50 14.92 12.46
CA SER A 97 1.88 15.38 12.38
C SER A 97 2.82 14.27 11.93
N PHE A 98 3.92 14.68 11.31
CA PHE A 98 5.07 13.83 11.02
C PHE A 98 6.02 13.78 12.23
N ARG A 99 6.85 12.73 12.30
CA ARG A 99 7.82 12.52 13.38
C ARG A 99 8.74 13.73 13.58
N ALA A 100 9.00 14.09 14.83
CA ALA A 100 10.05 15.03 15.19
C ALA A 100 11.44 14.38 14.99
N CYS A 101 12.31 15.06 14.26
CA CYS A 101 13.68 14.61 14.03
C CYS A 101 14.62 15.15 15.10
N LYS A 102 15.65 14.38 15.47
CA LYS A 102 16.69 14.83 16.41
C LYS A 102 17.48 16.01 15.83
N ASP A 103 18.10 16.79 16.70
CA ASP A 103 19.05 17.81 16.27
C ASP A 103 20.24 17.17 15.53
N GLY A 104 20.64 17.78 14.42
CA GLY A 104 21.66 17.24 13.52
C GLY A 104 21.20 16.11 12.57
N ASP A 105 19.99 15.55 12.72
CA ASP A 105 19.49 14.47 11.85
C ASP A 105 18.98 15.01 10.51
N LEU A 106 19.90 15.34 9.61
CA LEU A 106 19.61 15.90 8.30
C LEU A 106 18.82 14.95 7.39
N LEU A 107 19.02 13.64 7.54
CA LEU A 107 18.30 12.62 6.76
C LEU A 107 16.83 12.58 7.17
N CYS A 108 16.53 12.50 8.47
CA CYS A 108 15.17 12.57 8.95
C CYS A 108 14.52 13.90 8.56
N LYS A 109 15.23 15.03 8.76
CA LYS A 109 14.70 16.36 8.41
C LYS A 109 14.37 16.47 6.92
N GLY A 110 15.23 15.94 6.04
CA GLY A 110 14.99 15.87 4.60
C GLY A 110 13.78 15.00 4.25
N ALA A 111 13.67 13.80 4.83
CA ALA A 111 12.52 12.92 4.62
C ALA A 111 11.20 13.54 5.09
N MET A 112 11.20 14.20 6.26
CA MET A 112 10.01 14.88 6.77
C MET A 112 9.66 16.11 5.92
N ALA A 113 10.64 16.82 5.35
CA ALA A 113 10.40 17.92 4.43
C ALA A 113 9.73 17.43 3.14
N LEU A 114 10.19 16.32 2.58
CA LEU A 114 9.57 15.68 1.41
C LEU A 114 8.11 15.31 1.68
N LEU A 115 7.84 14.64 2.80
CA LEU A 115 6.49 14.24 3.19
C LEU A 115 5.56 15.45 3.41
N ARG A 116 6.08 16.52 4.01
CA ARG A 116 5.33 17.77 4.21
C ARG A 116 5.04 18.51 2.92
N PHE A 117 5.89 18.40 1.91
CA PHE A 117 5.65 19.05 0.62
C PHE A 117 4.42 18.47 -0.08
N ASN A 118 4.17 17.17 0.07
CA ASN A 118 3.04 16.52 -0.58
C ASN A 118 1.77 16.38 0.28
N GLN A 119 1.82 16.75 1.56
CA GLN A 119 0.63 16.68 2.41
C GLN A 119 -0.47 17.61 1.86
N TRP A 120 -1.63 17.07 1.50
CA TRP A 120 -2.78 17.81 0.95
C TRP A 120 -2.53 18.48 -0.42
N SER A 121 -1.51 18.03 -1.15
CA SER A 121 -1.24 18.50 -2.51
C SER A 121 -2.17 17.77 -3.51
N SER A 122 -2.40 18.41 -4.66
CA SER A 122 -3.11 17.81 -5.79
C SER A 122 -2.19 17.03 -6.75
N PHE A 123 -0.90 16.92 -6.41
CA PHE A 123 0.16 16.32 -7.23
C PHE A 123 0.54 14.91 -6.76
#